data_AF-A0A811TB08-F1
#
_entry.id   AF-A0A811TB08-F1
#
_cell.length_a   1.000
_cell.length_b   1.000
_cell.length_c   1.000
_cell.angle_alpha   90.00
_cell.angle_beta   90.00
_cell.angle_gamma   90.00
#
_symmetry.space_group_name_H-M   'P 1'
#
loop_
_entity.id
_entity.type
_entity.pdbx_description
1 polymer ?
#
loop_
_entity_poly.entity_id
_entity_poly.type
_entity_poly.pdbx_seq_one_letter_code
_entity_poly.pdbx_strand_id
1 'polypeptide(L)' 'MKKINLVFVLVIGFALFVCASGVASAAIYVPDDYAKIQWAVDNASAGDTIIVRDGIYTENVDVKKDINSIISLI' A
#
# COMPACT_ATOMS: atom_id res chain seq x y z
N MET A 1 6.81 -43.61 19.98
CA MET A 1 6.24 -42.30 19.59
C MET A 1 7.40 -41.37 19.24
N LYS A 2 7.57 -41.01 17.96
CA LYS A 2 8.68 -40.12 17.53
C LYS A 2 8.41 -38.72 18.11
N LYS A 3 9.28 -38.23 19.00
CA LYS A 3 9.17 -36.89 19.59
C LYS A 3 9.42 -35.87 18.47
N ILE A 4 8.41 -35.08 18.13
CA ILE A 4 8.58 -33.98 17.17
C ILE A 4 9.45 -32.92 17.84
N ASN A 5 10.46 -32.38 17.13
CA ASN A 5 11.35 -31.38 17.69
C ASN A 5 10.65 -30.01 17.66
N LEU A 6 10.42 -29.40 18.83
CA LEU A 6 9.70 -28.13 18.99
C LEU A 6 10.29 -27.01 18.10
N VAL A 7 11.61 -27.01 17.92
CA VAL A 7 12.32 -26.05 17.05
C VAL A 7 11.84 -26.16 15.61
N PHE A 8 11.56 -27.38 15.13
CA PHE A 8 11.11 -27.62 13.77
C PHE A 8 9.69 -27.07 13.54
N VAL A 9 8.83 -27.15 14.55
CA VAL A 9 7.47 -26.60 14.52
C VAL A 9 7.50 -25.06 14.51
N LEU A 10 8.38 -24.45 15.32
CA LEU A 10 8.53 -23.00 15.36
C LEU A 10 9.10 -22.42 14.06
N VAL A 11 10.07 -23.10 13.43
CA VAL A 11 10.64 -22.67 12.15
C VAL A 11 9.61 -22.77 11.03
N ILE A 12 8.84 -23.86 10.95
CA ILE A 12 7.78 -24.00 9.96
C ILE A 12 6.68 -22.95 10.18
N GLY A 13 6.26 -22.74 11.43
CA GLY A 13 5.27 -21.71 11.78
C GLY A 13 5.73 -20.30 11.40
N PHE A 14 6.99 -19.96 11.67
CA PHE A 14 7.57 -18.67 11.32
C PHE A 14 7.70 -18.50 9.79
N ALA A 15 8.14 -19.53 9.08
CA ALA A 15 8.22 -19.52 7.61
C ALA A 15 6.85 -19.30 6.95
N LEU A 16 5.80 -19.95 7.48
CA LEU A 16 4.43 -19.76 6.99
C LEU A 16 3.90 -18.35 7.27
N PHE A 17 4.28 -17.73 8.39
CA PHE A 17 3.89 -16.35 8.72
C PHE A 17 4.55 -15.32 7.80
N VAL A 18 5.81 -15.52 7.42
CA VAL A 18 6.56 -14.61 6.53
C VAL A 18 6.00 -14.61 5.10
N CYS A 19 5.47 -15.74 4.60
CA CYS A 19 4.91 -15.81 3.25
C CYS A 19 3.48 -15.26 3.12
N ALA A 20 2.81 -14.95 4.23
CA ALA A 20 1.42 -14.47 4.24
C ALA A 20 1.28 -12.95 4.10
N SER A 21 2.39 -12.19 4.06
CA SER A 21 2.38 -10.74 3.86
C SER A 21 2.19 -10.36 2.38
N GLY A 22 1.02 -10.71 1.83
CA GLY A 22 0.57 -10.08 0.59
C GLY A 22 0.28 -8.60 0.84
N VAL A 23 1.12 -7.70 0.33
CA VAL A 23 0.76 -6.27 0.25
C VAL A 23 -0.20 -6.14 -0.93
N ALA A 24 -1.49 -5.95 -0.66
CA ALA A 24 -2.43 -5.53 -1.67
C ALA A 24 -2.23 -4.04 -1.93
N SER A 25 -1.98 -3.67 -3.19
CA SER A 25 -2.06 -2.28 -3.64
C SER A 25 -3.50 -1.80 -3.55
N ALA A 26 -3.72 -0.63 -2.97
CA ALA A 26 -5.02 0.01 -2.89
C ALA A 26 -5.19 1.07 -4.00
N ALA A 27 -6.42 1.18 -4.51
CA ALA A 27 -6.82 2.31 -5.36
C ALA A 27 -7.45 3.39 -4.48
N ILE A 28 -6.93 4.62 -4.56
CA ILE A 28 -7.38 5.79 -3.81
C ILE A 28 -8.05 6.76 -4.79
N TYR A 29 -9.32 7.07 -4.57
CA TYR A 29 -10.11 7.94 -5.44
C TYR A 29 -10.21 9.35 -4.88
N VAL A 30 -9.88 10.36 -5.69
CA VAL A 30 -10.11 11.78 -5.36
C VAL A 30 -11.26 12.29 -6.23
N PRO A 31 -12.32 12.89 -5.65
CA PRO A 31 -12.42 13.38 -4.27
C PRO A 31 -13.07 12.41 -3.26
N ASP A 32 -13.43 11.19 -3.66
CA ASP A 32 -14.28 10.29 -2.88
C ASP A 32 -13.66 9.82 -1.56
N ASP A 33 -12.41 9.36 -1.60
CA ASP A 33 -11.66 8.92 -0.41
C ASP A 33 -10.98 10.12 0.27
N TYR A 34 -10.47 11.06 -0.53
CA TYR A 34 -9.85 12.29 -0.05
C TYR A 34 -10.28 13.49 -0.89
N ALA A 35 -10.76 14.54 -0.23
CA ALA A 35 -11.21 15.77 -0.90
C ALA A 35 -10.08 16.58 -1.57
N LYS A 36 -8.80 16.27 -1.28
CA LYS A 36 -7.62 16.96 -1.82
C LYS A 36 -6.61 15.94 -2.34
N ILE A 37 -5.92 16.29 -3.42
CA ILE A 37 -4.91 15.42 -4.03
C ILE A 37 -3.73 15.21 -3.06
N GLN A 38 -3.28 16.26 -2.36
CA GLN A 38 -2.19 16.13 -1.39
C GLN A 38 -2.51 15.13 -0.27
N TRP A 39 -3.76 15.08 0.18
CA TRP A 39 -4.16 14.13 1.23
C TRP A 39 -4.10 12.69 0.75
N ALA A 40 -4.45 12.43 -0.51
CA ALA A 40 -4.27 11.13 -1.13
C ALA A 40 -2.77 10.77 -1.22
N VAL A 41 -1.91 11.72 -1.61
CA VAL A 41 -0.45 11.52 -1.69
C VAL A 41 0.18 11.23 -0.31
N ASP A 42 -0.23 11.98 0.72
CA ASP A 42 0.28 11.82 2.08
C ASP A 42 -0.07 10.43 2.64
N ASN A 43 -1.25 9.90 2.30
CA ASN A 43 -1.75 8.61 2.80
C ASN A 43 -1.42 7.41 1.89
N ALA A 44 -1.09 7.61 0.62
CA ALA A 44 -0.77 6.53 -0.31
C ALA A 44 0.46 5.74 0.14
N SER A 45 0.36 4.42 0.18
CA SER A 45 1.50 3.52 0.41
C SER A 45 2.23 3.21 -0.89
N ALA A 46 3.43 2.64 -0.78
CA ALA A 46 4.18 2.22 -1.96
C ALA A 46 3.38 1.16 -2.74
N GLY A 47 3.21 1.42 -4.05
CA GLY A 47 2.41 0.58 -4.93
C GLY A 47 0.93 0.94 -5.00
N ASP A 48 0.42 1.86 -4.18
CA ASP A 48 -0.96 2.35 -4.32
C ASP A 48 -1.11 3.21 -5.58
N THR A 49 -2.34 3.24 -6.11
CA THR A 49 -2.69 4.06 -7.27
C THR A 49 -3.68 5.13 -6.87
N ILE A 50 -3.33 6.40 -7.11
CA ILE A 50 -4.25 7.53 -6.91
C ILE A 50 -4.98 7.80 -8.22
N ILE A 51 -6.31 7.73 -8.21
CA ILE A 51 -7.21 7.98 -9.34
C ILE A 51 -7.95 9.29 -9.06
N VAL A 52 -7.61 10.33 -9.82
CA VAL A 52 -8.27 11.64 -9.71
C VAL A 52 -9.41 11.69 -10.72
N ARG A 53 -10.65 11.91 -10.25
CA ARG A 53 -11.80 12.14 -11.13
C ARG A 53 -11.72 13.51 -11.79
N ASP A 54 -12.35 13.64 -12.96
CA ASP A 54 -12.48 14.90 -13.69
C ASP A 54 -12.91 16.05 -12.78
N GLY A 55 -12.13 17.12 -12.76
CA GLY A 55 -12.37 18.28 -11.93
C GLY A 55 -11.21 19.28 -12.01
N ILE A 56 -11.44 20.49 -11.51
CA ILE A 56 -10.39 21.51 -11.37
C ILE A 56 -9.92 21.52 -9.92
N TYR A 57 -8.67 21.12 -9.71
CA TYR A 57 -8.02 21.10 -8.40
C TYR A 57 -6.90 22.13 -8.39
N THR A 58 -7.13 23.28 -7.74
CA THR A 58 -6.11 24.32 -7.59
C THR A 58 -5.36 24.12 -6.28
N GLU A 59 -4.32 23.29 -6.30
CA GLU A 59 -3.48 22.99 -5.15
C GLU A 59 -2.01 22.78 -5.56
N ASN A 60 -1.09 22.93 -4.60
CA ASN A 60 0.33 22.64 -4.82
C ASN A 60 0.64 21.25 -4.26
N VAL A 61 0.86 20.28 -5.15
CA VAL A 61 1.10 18.89 -4.76
C VAL A 61 2.60 18.61 -4.63
N ASP A 62 3.04 18.17 -3.45
CA ASP A 62 4.39 17.66 -3.21
C ASP A 62 4.38 16.12 -3.25
N VAL A 63 5.03 15.56 -4.27
CA VAL A 63 5.17 14.11 -4.49
C VAL A 63 6.51 13.61 -3.94
N LYS A 64 6.86 14.05 -2.73
CA LYS A 64 8.02 13.52 -1.98
C LYS A 64 7.64 12.22 -1.27
N LYS A 65 7.60 11.13 -2.04
CA LYS A 65 7.62 9.77 -1.48
C LYS A 65 8.64 8.97 -2.25
N ASP A 66 9.52 8.28 -1.54
CA ASP A 66 10.65 7.55 -2.09
C ASP A 66 10.25 6.65 -3.28
N ILE A 67 10.62 7.10 -4.49
CA ILE A 67 10.87 6.41 -5.78
C ILE A 67 9.92 5.29 -6.30
N ASN A 68 8.80 4.95 -5.65
CA ASN A 68 7.88 3.90 -6.12
C ASN A 68 6.37 4.26 -6.12
N SER A 69 5.99 5.51 -5.82
CA SER A 69 4.58 5.94 -5.97
C SER A 69 4.31 6.37 -7.41
N ILE A 70 3.45 5.63 -8.12
CA ILE A 70 3.05 5.92 -9.50
C ILE A 70 1.69 6.62 -9.45
N ILE A 71 1.63 7.90 -9.86
CA ILE A 71 0.38 8.63 -10.02
C ILE A 71 -0.07 8.46 -11.48
N SER A 72 -1.23 7.83 -11.69
CA SER A 72 -1.85 7.73 -13.02
C SER A 72 -2.98 8.75 -13.11
N LEU A 73 -2.79 9.82 -13.89
CA LEU A 73 -3.90 10.67 -14.35
C LEU A 73 -4.56 9.96 -15.54
N ILE A 74 -5.88 9.80 -15.50
CA ILE A 74 -6.70 9.37 -16.64
C ILE A 74 -7.30 10.62 -17.27
#